data_AF-A0A009RUT0-F1
#
_entry.id   AF-A0A009RUT0-F1
#
_cell.length_a   1.000
_cell.length_b   1.000
_cell.length_c   1.000
_cell.angle_alpha   90.00
_cell.angle_beta   90.00
_cell.angle_gamma   90.00
#
_symmetry.space_group_name_H-M   'P 1'
#
loop_
_entity.id
_entity.type
_entity.pdbx_description
1 polymer ?
#
loop_
_entity_poly.entity_id
_entity_poly.type
_entity_poly.pdbx_seq_one_letter_code
_entity_poly.pdbx_strand_id
1 'polypeptide(L)'
;MNKNSYRIIYSKARQMFVAVAENVRSQTKTSGQSEASTQTNIDNTESQAFHQLWQVKALVASISLWMPLAPVYAGIVADSAANAANRAVIGAGKNSAGTVVPVVNIQTPKNGISHNIYKQFDVLAEGAVLNNSRQGATTKTVGNVAANPFLATGEARVILNEVNSSAASRFEGNLEVAGQMADVIIANPSGINIKGGGFINANKAIFTTGKPQLNADGSIKQFTVDQGKITVSANPNS
;
A
#
# COMPACT_ATOMS: atom_id res chain seq x y z
N MET A 1 39.61 56.52 -5.03
CA MET A 1 38.53 56.58 -6.04
C MET A 1 38.60 55.31 -6.87
N ASN A 2 37.81 54.29 -6.50
CA ASN A 2 37.86 52.96 -7.13
C ASN A 2 36.83 52.90 -8.27
N LYS A 3 37.27 52.57 -9.49
CA LYS A 3 36.50 52.72 -10.74
C LYS A 3 35.90 51.40 -11.26
N ASN A 4 36.01 50.29 -10.51
CA ASN A 4 35.72 48.95 -11.03
C ASN A 4 34.69 48.14 -10.21
N SER A 5 33.86 48.75 -9.38
CA SER A 5 32.80 48.05 -8.64
C SER A 5 31.49 48.03 -9.46
N TYR A 6 31.09 46.84 -9.91
CA TYR A 6 29.84 46.61 -10.63
C TYR A 6 28.93 45.69 -9.82
N ARG A 7 27.63 45.99 -9.78
CA ARG A 7 26.62 45.10 -9.20
C ARG A 7 25.77 44.48 -10.30
N ILE A 8 25.34 43.25 -10.10
CA ILE A 8 24.45 42.56 -11.03
C ILE A 8 23.00 42.85 -10.65
N ILE A 9 22.21 43.37 -11.61
CA ILE A 9 20.78 43.60 -11.45
C ILE A 9 19.99 42.80 -12.49
N TYR A 10 18.80 42.31 -12.12
CA TYR A 10 17.92 41.63 -13.07
C TYR A 10 17.14 42.64 -13.91
N SER A 11 17.30 42.61 -15.23
CA SER A 11 16.54 43.46 -16.15
C SER A 11 15.28 42.74 -16.64
N LYS A 12 14.11 43.17 -16.16
CA LYS A 12 12.82 42.58 -16.56
C LYS A 12 12.52 42.76 -18.05
N ALA A 13 12.98 43.85 -18.66
CA ALA A 13 12.80 44.12 -20.09
C ALA A 13 13.60 43.16 -20.99
N ARG A 14 14.72 42.64 -20.49
CA ARG A 14 15.60 41.73 -21.25
C ARG A 14 15.60 40.29 -20.72
N GLN A 15 14.83 40.01 -19.67
CA GLN A 15 14.74 38.69 -19.02
C GLN A 15 16.13 38.11 -18.65
N MET A 16 17.09 38.96 -18.27
CA MET A 16 18.46 38.54 -17.96
C MET A 16 19.14 39.44 -16.93
N PHE A 17 20.16 38.91 -16.27
CA PHE A 17 21.01 39.64 -15.33
C PHE A 17 22.04 40.50 -16.08
N VAL A 18 22.19 41.76 -15.67
CA VAL A 18 23.08 42.75 -16.31
C VAL A 18 23.95 43.43 -15.25
N ALA A 19 25.25 43.58 -15.52
CA ALA A 19 26.16 44.31 -14.66
C ALA A 19 26.01 45.82 -14.84
N VAL A 20 25.84 46.57 -13.76
CA VAL A 20 25.67 48.02 -13.76
C VAL A 20 26.61 48.66 -12.74
N ALA A 21 27.15 49.84 -13.08
CA ALA A 21 27.99 50.62 -12.18
C ALA A 21 27.22 51.00 -10.91
N GLU A 22 27.90 50.96 -9.76
CA GLU A 22 27.30 51.18 -8.43
C GLU A 22 26.66 52.57 -8.22
N ASN A 23 27.01 53.55 -9.05
CA ASN A 23 26.49 54.93 -8.97
C ASN A 23 25.11 55.14 -9.64
N VAL A 24 24.44 54.10 -10.11
CA VAL A 24 23.11 54.23 -10.74
C VAL A 24 22.00 54.02 -9.70
N ARG A 25 21.24 55.09 -9.44
CA ARG A 25 20.04 55.08 -8.58
C ARG A 25 18.92 54.28 -9.26
N SER A 26 18.39 53.27 -8.57
CA SER A 26 17.19 52.55 -9.00
C SER A 26 15.96 53.46 -8.85
N GLN A 27 15.13 53.57 -9.88
CA GLN A 27 13.81 54.20 -9.75
C GLN A 27 12.92 53.36 -8.82
N THR A 28 12.86 53.74 -7.55
CA THR A 28 11.79 53.34 -6.64
C THR A 28 10.53 54.13 -6.97
N LYS A 29 9.38 53.46 -6.92
CA LYS A 29 8.05 54.06 -7.08
C LYS A 29 7.84 55.22 -6.10
N THR A 30 7.20 56.27 -6.61
CA THR A 30 6.68 57.48 -5.97
C THR A 30 6.27 57.36 -4.50
N SER A 31 6.81 58.26 -3.67
CA SER A 31 6.30 58.67 -2.36
C SER A 31 5.57 60.02 -2.50
N GLY A 32 4.42 60.16 -1.84
CA GLY A 32 3.68 61.42 -1.72
C GLY A 32 3.22 61.62 -0.28
N GLN A 33 3.93 62.49 0.44
CA GLN A 33 3.60 63.20 1.68
C GLN A 33 4.42 64.51 1.58
N SER A 34 3.95 65.73 1.86
CA SER A 34 3.04 66.22 2.92
C SER A 34 2.54 67.65 2.61
N GLU A 35 1.49 68.10 3.29
CA GLU A 35 1.23 69.44 3.90
C GLU A 35 -0.26 69.46 4.34
N ALA A 36 -0.75 69.97 5.48
CA ALA A 36 -0.20 70.68 6.63
C ALA A 36 -1.22 70.62 7.82
N SER A 37 -0.74 70.85 9.06
CA SER A 37 -1.42 71.43 10.25
C SER A 37 -2.69 70.74 10.79
N THR A 38 -2.85 70.38 12.08
CA THR A 38 -2.74 71.21 13.30
C THR A 38 -2.59 70.34 14.57
N GLN A 39 -2.06 70.97 15.62
CA GLN A 39 -1.83 70.48 16.98
C GLN A 39 -3.01 69.77 17.66
N THR A 40 -2.71 68.78 18.51
CA THR A 40 -2.92 68.86 19.97
C THR A 40 -2.28 67.68 20.69
N ASN A 41 -1.67 67.99 21.84
CA ASN A 41 -1.09 67.05 22.81
C ASN A 41 -2.09 65.97 23.25
N ILE A 42 -1.59 64.78 23.59
CA ILE A 42 -1.67 64.16 24.93
C ILE A 42 -0.89 62.82 24.93
N ASP A 43 -0.23 62.60 26.07
CA ASP A 43 0.72 61.54 26.41
C ASP A 43 0.27 60.07 26.23
N ASN A 44 1.31 59.25 26.12
CA ASN A 44 1.36 57.79 26.11
C ASN A 44 0.56 57.12 27.25
N THR A 45 -0.09 55.98 26.98
CA THR A 45 0.15 54.67 27.66
C THR A 45 -0.61 53.55 26.92
N GLU A 46 0.10 52.47 26.63
CA GLU A 46 -0.29 51.09 26.29
C GLU A 46 -1.70 50.76 25.75
N SER A 47 -1.74 50.13 24.56
CA SER A 47 -2.68 49.04 24.31
C SER A 47 -2.14 48.08 23.23
N GLN A 48 -1.85 46.85 23.66
CA GLN A 48 -1.78 45.70 22.77
C GLN A 48 -3.20 45.33 22.35
N ALA A 49 -3.49 45.32 21.04
CA ALA A 49 -4.58 44.51 20.51
C ALA A 49 -4.48 44.33 19.00
N PHE A 50 -4.50 43.05 18.61
CA PHE A 50 -5.26 42.50 17.48
C PHE A 50 -5.17 43.19 16.11
N HIS A 51 -4.60 42.47 15.13
CA HIS A 51 -5.37 41.92 14.00
C HIS A 51 -4.40 41.35 12.94
N GLN A 52 -4.02 40.08 13.10
CA GLN A 52 -3.54 39.23 12.02
C GLN A 52 -4.71 38.35 11.55
N LEU A 53 -5.24 38.58 10.34
CA LEU A 53 -5.68 37.53 9.40
C LEU A 53 -6.36 38.17 8.19
N TRP A 54 -5.66 38.27 7.07
CA TRP A 54 -6.25 38.07 5.75
C TRP A 54 -5.13 37.79 4.75
N GLN A 55 -5.33 36.81 3.85
CA GLN A 55 -4.63 36.55 2.58
C GLN A 55 -3.78 35.27 2.52
N VAL A 56 -4.27 34.11 3.01
CA VAL A 56 -3.94 32.81 2.38
C VAL A 56 -5.14 31.85 2.50
N LYS A 57 -6.11 31.96 1.59
CA LYS A 57 -7.16 30.96 1.39
C LYS A 57 -7.35 30.74 -0.11
N ALA A 58 -6.49 29.90 -0.72
CA ALA A 58 -6.78 29.19 -1.97
C ALA A 58 -5.59 28.29 -2.40
N LEU A 59 -5.28 27.21 -1.66
CA LEU A 59 -4.60 26.02 -2.22
C LEU A 59 -4.68 24.79 -1.29
N VAL A 60 -5.82 24.48 -0.67
CA VAL A 60 -6.01 23.17 0.02
C VAL A 60 -7.47 22.76 -0.10
N ALA A 61 -7.91 22.45 -1.33
CA ALA A 61 -9.25 21.88 -1.55
C ALA A 61 -9.32 21.11 -2.88
N SER A 62 -8.38 20.19 -3.14
CA SER A 62 -8.50 19.27 -4.29
C SER A 62 -7.52 18.08 -4.22
N ILE A 63 -7.37 17.42 -3.07
CA ILE A 63 -6.80 16.06 -3.01
C ILE A 63 -7.64 15.24 -2.02
N SER A 64 -8.89 15.01 -2.36
CA SER A 64 -9.75 14.11 -1.58
C SER A 64 -10.69 13.36 -2.51
N LEU A 65 -10.14 12.78 -3.59
CA LEU A 65 -10.80 11.73 -4.36
C LEU A 65 -9.81 10.88 -5.16
N TRP A 66 -8.72 10.44 -4.54
CA TRP A 66 -7.95 9.27 -5.00
C TRP A 66 -8.07 8.20 -3.92
N MET A 67 -9.30 7.73 -3.69
CA MET A 67 -9.49 6.48 -2.95
C MET A 67 -9.33 5.37 -3.99
N PRO A 68 -8.26 4.56 -3.96
CA PRO A 68 -8.18 3.39 -4.83
C PRO A 68 -9.36 2.49 -4.45
N LEU A 69 -10.28 2.29 -5.39
CA LEU A 69 -11.24 1.18 -5.31
C LEU A 69 -10.38 -0.09 -5.23
N ALA A 70 -10.28 -0.68 -4.05
CA ALA A 70 -9.63 -1.96 -3.91
C ALA A 70 -10.41 -2.94 -4.80
N PRO A 71 -9.76 -3.59 -5.78
CA PRO A 71 -10.45 -4.59 -6.58
C PRO A 71 -10.96 -5.69 -5.64
N VAL A 72 -12.28 -5.88 -5.59
CA VAL A 72 -12.89 -6.98 -4.86
C VAL A 72 -12.85 -8.18 -5.78
N TYR A 73 -11.89 -9.07 -5.53
CA TYR A 73 -11.88 -10.39 -6.15
C TYR A 73 -12.81 -11.28 -5.34
N ALA A 74 -13.68 -12.02 -6.03
CA ALA A 74 -14.61 -12.93 -5.38
C ALA A 74 -13.81 -13.93 -4.52
N GLY A 75 -14.02 -13.92 -3.21
CA GLY A 75 -13.50 -14.93 -2.29
C GLY A 75 -12.21 -14.60 -1.54
N ILE A 76 -11.35 -13.67 -1.98
CA ILE A 76 -10.10 -13.36 -1.27
C ILE A 76 -10.00 -11.86 -0.96
N VAL A 77 -9.90 -11.53 0.32
CA VAL A 77 -9.86 -10.16 0.84
C VAL A 77 -8.81 -10.05 1.93
N ALA A 78 -7.81 -9.20 1.73
CA ALA A 78 -6.77 -8.92 2.73
C ALA A 78 -7.36 -8.23 3.97
N ASP A 79 -6.80 -8.49 5.15
CA ASP A 79 -7.22 -7.81 6.38
C ASP A 79 -6.65 -6.39 6.44
N SER A 80 -7.47 -5.38 6.17
CA SER A 80 -7.06 -3.98 6.23
C SER A 80 -6.57 -3.54 7.63
N ALA A 81 -7.00 -4.22 8.70
CA ALA A 81 -6.57 -3.95 10.07
C ALA A 81 -5.25 -4.64 10.45
N ALA A 82 -4.77 -5.61 9.66
CA ALA A 82 -3.49 -6.26 9.91
C ALA A 82 -2.31 -5.29 9.67
N ASN A 83 -1.14 -5.59 10.24
CA ASN A 83 0.09 -4.85 9.96
C ASN A 83 0.38 -4.85 8.45
N ALA A 84 0.83 -3.71 7.89
CA ALA A 84 1.22 -3.58 6.48
C ALA A 84 2.12 -4.73 5.99
N ALA A 85 3.07 -5.18 6.82
CA ALA A 85 3.97 -6.28 6.50
C ALA A 85 3.25 -7.63 6.28
N ASN A 86 2.01 -7.79 6.74
CA ASN A 86 1.22 -9.02 6.64
C ASN A 86 -0.04 -8.84 5.77
N ARG A 87 -0.25 -7.66 5.18
CA ARG A 87 -1.38 -7.37 4.28
C ARG A 87 -1.01 -7.69 2.83
N ALA A 88 -1.36 -8.88 2.37
CA ALA A 88 -1.11 -9.28 0.99
C ALA A 88 -1.75 -8.32 -0.02
N VAL A 89 -1.07 -8.12 -1.15
CA VAL A 89 -1.61 -7.34 -2.27
C VAL A 89 -2.25 -8.31 -3.25
N ILE A 90 -3.53 -8.10 -3.52
CA ILE A 90 -4.30 -8.99 -4.38
C ILE A 90 -4.49 -8.27 -5.73
N GLY A 91 -4.06 -8.94 -6.80
CA GLY A 91 -4.33 -8.57 -8.18
C GLY A 91 -5.22 -9.62 -8.86
N ALA A 92 -5.34 -9.52 -10.19
CA ALA A 92 -6.12 -10.45 -10.99
C ALA A 92 -5.33 -11.03 -12.14
N GLY A 93 -5.66 -12.28 -12.48
CA GLY A 93 -5.40 -12.89 -13.77
C GLY A 93 -6.71 -13.36 -14.41
N LYS A 94 -6.62 -13.92 -15.61
CA LYS A 94 -7.73 -14.62 -16.27
C LYS A 94 -7.36 -16.07 -16.50
N ASN A 95 -8.24 -16.99 -16.14
CA ASN A 95 -8.04 -18.39 -16.49
C ASN A 95 -8.40 -18.67 -17.95
N SER A 96 -8.23 -19.92 -18.39
CA SER A 96 -8.52 -20.34 -19.77
C SER A 96 -9.98 -20.13 -20.19
N ALA A 97 -10.92 -20.08 -19.24
CA ALA A 97 -12.33 -19.77 -19.49
C ALA A 97 -12.62 -18.26 -19.55
N GLY A 98 -11.60 -17.40 -19.36
CA GLY A 98 -11.74 -15.95 -19.32
C GLY A 98 -12.23 -15.38 -17.99
N THR A 99 -12.43 -16.23 -16.98
CA THR A 99 -12.89 -15.82 -15.65
C THR A 99 -11.77 -15.18 -14.86
N VAL A 100 -12.10 -14.11 -14.11
CA VAL A 100 -11.15 -13.40 -13.25
C VAL A 100 -10.80 -14.27 -12.05
N VAL A 101 -9.50 -14.48 -11.83
CA VAL A 101 -8.94 -15.28 -10.74
C VAL A 101 -8.03 -14.41 -9.88
N PRO A 102 -8.13 -14.49 -8.54
CA PRO A 102 -7.25 -13.73 -7.65
C PRO A 102 -5.80 -14.20 -7.78
N VAL A 103 -4.89 -13.23 -7.93
CA VAL A 103 -3.43 -13.42 -7.88
C VAL A 103 -2.89 -12.67 -6.68
N VAL A 104 -2.50 -13.39 -5.65
CA VAL A 104 -2.02 -12.86 -4.37
C VAL A 104 -0.52 -12.68 -4.44
N ASN A 105 -0.05 -11.44 -4.48
CA ASN A 105 1.34 -11.13 -4.17
C ASN A 105 1.54 -11.27 -2.66
N ILE A 106 2.17 -12.39 -2.28
CA ILE A 106 2.47 -12.72 -0.89
C ILE A 106 3.51 -11.74 -0.33
N GLN A 107 3.49 -11.53 0.98
CA GLN A 107 4.38 -10.58 1.65
C GLN A 107 5.80 -11.11 1.83
N THR A 108 6.72 -10.18 2.12
CA THR A 108 8.14 -10.46 2.33
C THR A 108 8.36 -11.55 3.38
N PRO A 109 9.06 -12.65 3.05
CA PRO A 109 9.29 -13.73 3.99
C PRO A 109 10.19 -13.31 5.17
N LYS A 110 9.83 -13.74 6.38
CA LYS A 110 10.67 -13.66 7.59
C LYS A 110 11.01 -15.07 8.03
N ASN A 111 12.30 -15.36 8.18
CA ASN A 111 12.80 -16.73 8.41
C ASN A 111 12.20 -17.78 7.43
N GLY A 112 12.05 -17.39 6.16
CA GLY A 112 11.46 -18.23 5.10
C GLY A 112 9.93 -18.32 5.10
N ILE A 113 9.24 -17.64 6.01
CA ILE A 113 7.77 -17.67 6.13
C ILE A 113 7.17 -16.35 5.66
N SER A 114 6.34 -16.40 4.62
CA SER A 114 5.48 -15.29 4.22
C SER A 114 4.15 -15.37 4.97
N HIS A 115 3.89 -14.43 5.87
CA HIS A 115 2.67 -14.38 6.67
C HIS A 115 1.68 -13.38 6.07
N ASN A 116 0.53 -13.89 5.63
CA ASN A 116 -0.51 -13.12 4.94
C ASN A 116 -1.82 -13.25 5.72
N ILE A 117 -2.41 -12.11 6.10
CA ILE A 117 -3.62 -12.07 6.93
C ILE A 117 -4.80 -11.53 6.09
N TYR A 118 -5.92 -12.25 6.17
CA TYR A 118 -7.10 -12.05 5.35
C TYR A 118 -8.36 -11.87 6.20
N LYS A 119 -9.35 -11.11 5.69
CA LYS A 119 -10.74 -11.20 6.16
C LYS A 119 -11.52 -12.32 5.49
N GLN A 120 -11.11 -12.72 4.30
CA GLN A 120 -11.71 -13.81 3.56
C GLN A 120 -10.64 -14.48 2.72
N PHE A 121 -10.58 -15.80 2.76
CA PHE A 121 -9.70 -16.59 1.92
C PHE A 121 -10.47 -17.84 1.47
N ASP A 122 -11.19 -17.66 0.38
CA ASP A 122 -11.93 -18.70 -0.32
C ASP A 122 -11.24 -18.98 -1.65
N VAL A 123 -10.94 -20.25 -1.89
CA VAL A 123 -10.47 -20.74 -3.18
C VAL A 123 -11.67 -21.34 -3.89
N LEU A 124 -12.31 -20.55 -4.73
CA LEU A 124 -13.49 -20.98 -5.50
C LEU A 124 -13.08 -21.88 -6.67
N ALA A 125 -14.05 -22.41 -7.41
CA ALA A 125 -13.84 -23.36 -8.50
C ALA A 125 -12.90 -22.83 -9.60
N GLU A 126 -12.87 -21.51 -9.79
CA GLU A 126 -12.01 -20.81 -10.75
C GLU A 126 -10.52 -20.87 -10.38
N GLY A 127 -10.22 -21.18 -9.11
CA GLY A 127 -8.88 -21.26 -8.55
C GLY A 127 -8.37 -19.94 -7.95
N ALA A 128 -7.13 -19.97 -7.48
CA ALA A 128 -6.40 -18.82 -6.97
C ALA A 128 -4.89 -19.04 -7.12
N VAL A 129 -4.12 -17.95 -7.19
CA VAL A 129 -2.66 -18.01 -7.35
C VAL A 129 -1.96 -17.27 -6.22
N LEU A 130 -0.99 -17.91 -5.58
CA LEU A 130 -0.03 -17.32 -4.66
C LEU A 130 1.26 -17.01 -5.44
N ASN A 131 1.56 -15.73 -5.65
CA ASN A 131 2.72 -15.32 -6.42
C ASN A 131 3.99 -15.35 -5.57
N ASN A 132 4.74 -16.45 -5.65
CA ASN A 132 6.04 -16.66 -5.01
C ASN A 132 7.21 -16.51 -6.01
N SER A 133 7.05 -15.68 -7.06
CA SER A 133 8.09 -15.48 -8.08
C SER A 133 8.78 -14.12 -7.97
N ARG A 134 10.12 -14.11 -7.94
CA ARG A 134 10.92 -12.87 -8.03
C ARG A 134 11.06 -12.31 -9.44
N GLN A 135 10.89 -13.15 -10.47
CA GLN A 135 11.16 -12.78 -11.87
C GLN A 135 9.90 -12.87 -12.75
N GLY A 136 8.74 -13.17 -12.15
CA GLY A 136 7.54 -13.58 -12.87
C GLY A 136 7.55 -15.08 -13.18
N ALA A 137 6.39 -15.63 -13.50
CA ALA A 137 6.26 -17.06 -13.75
C ALA A 137 5.07 -17.35 -14.67
N THR A 138 5.13 -18.46 -15.39
CA THR A 138 3.96 -19.02 -16.07
C THR A 138 3.26 -20.00 -15.13
N THR A 139 1.96 -19.79 -14.95
CA THR A 139 1.07 -20.57 -14.11
C THR A 139 0.09 -21.37 -14.97
N LYS A 140 -0.39 -22.50 -14.45
CA LYS A 140 -1.44 -23.29 -15.09
C LYS A 140 -2.81 -22.62 -14.97
N THR A 141 -3.03 -21.82 -13.94
CA THR A 141 -4.32 -21.23 -13.61
C THR A 141 -4.60 -19.97 -14.40
N VAL A 142 -3.64 -19.03 -14.50
CA VAL A 142 -3.87 -17.70 -15.12
C VAL A 142 -2.87 -17.34 -16.23
N GLY A 143 -2.05 -18.28 -16.66
CA GLY A 143 -0.96 -18.00 -17.60
C GLY A 143 0.15 -17.20 -16.91
N ASN A 144 0.60 -16.10 -17.51
CA ASN A 144 1.76 -15.36 -16.98
C ASN A 144 1.38 -14.44 -15.82
N VAL A 145 2.14 -14.55 -14.72
CA VAL A 145 2.13 -13.59 -13.61
C VAL A 145 3.44 -12.81 -13.59
N ALA A 146 3.36 -11.52 -13.28
CA ALA A 146 4.53 -10.66 -13.12
C ALA A 146 5.34 -11.01 -11.85
N ALA A 147 6.54 -10.47 -11.74
CA ALA A 147 7.35 -10.56 -10.54
C ALA A 147 6.60 -10.01 -9.32
N ASN A 148 6.70 -10.70 -8.19
CA ASN A 148 6.21 -10.20 -6.91
C ASN A 148 7.23 -9.21 -6.31
N PRO A 149 6.89 -7.92 -6.19
CA PRO A 149 7.81 -6.90 -5.69
C PRO A 149 8.19 -7.07 -4.22
N PHE A 150 7.45 -7.87 -3.44
CA PHE A 150 7.71 -8.08 -2.00
C PHE A 150 8.78 -9.14 -1.72
N LEU A 151 9.30 -9.82 -2.74
CA LEU A 151 10.25 -10.92 -2.61
C LEU A 151 11.70 -10.52 -2.88
N ALA A 152 12.04 -9.23 -2.71
CA ALA A 152 13.38 -8.71 -2.94
C ALA A 152 14.47 -9.50 -2.17
N THR A 153 14.15 -9.92 -0.95
CA THR A 153 15.03 -10.67 -0.03
C THR A 153 15.00 -12.19 -0.23
N GLY A 154 14.22 -12.70 -1.18
CA GLY A 154 14.06 -14.13 -1.44
C GLY A 154 12.60 -14.57 -1.46
N GLU A 155 12.35 -15.71 -2.08
CA GLU A 155 11.08 -16.42 -2.14
C GLU A 155 10.74 -17.08 -0.78
N ALA A 156 9.44 -17.28 -0.54
CA ALA A 156 8.96 -17.98 0.63
C ALA A 156 9.24 -19.49 0.52
N ARG A 157 9.61 -20.11 1.65
CA ARG A 157 9.60 -21.57 1.83
C ARG A 157 8.25 -22.05 2.35
N VAL A 158 7.61 -21.22 3.18
CA VAL A 158 6.27 -21.44 3.72
C VAL A 158 5.42 -20.20 3.45
N ILE A 159 4.22 -20.41 2.90
CA ILE A 159 3.21 -19.36 2.72
C ILE A 159 2.09 -19.62 3.72
N LEU A 160 2.04 -18.81 4.77
CA LEU A 160 1.02 -18.86 5.81
C LEU A 160 -0.12 -17.89 5.44
N ASN A 161 -1.30 -18.43 5.18
CA ASN A 161 -2.52 -17.69 4.93
C ASN A 161 -3.42 -17.79 6.16
N GLU A 162 -3.47 -16.74 6.97
CA GLU A 162 -4.28 -16.66 8.18
C GLU A 162 -5.56 -15.86 7.90
N VAL A 163 -6.71 -16.41 8.26
CA VAL A 163 -7.99 -15.71 8.19
C VAL A 163 -8.37 -15.20 9.57
N ASN A 164 -8.54 -13.88 9.67
CA ASN A 164 -8.97 -13.17 10.87
C ASN A 164 -10.41 -12.67 10.70
N SER A 165 -11.35 -13.62 10.69
CA SER A 165 -12.79 -13.39 10.46
C SER A 165 -13.62 -14.45 11.19
N SER A 166 -14.91 -14.17 11.39
CA SER A 166 -15.89 -15.13 11.92
C SER A 166 -16.42 -16.11 10.86
N ALA A 167 -16.06 -15.92 9.59
CA ALA A 167 -16.49 -16.77 8.49
C ALA A 167 -15.50 -17.92 8.23
N ALA A 168 -16.03 -19.12 8.03
CA ALA A 168 -15.24 -20.27 7.57
C ALA A 168 -14.80 -20.12 6.11
N SER A 169 -13.62 -20.63 5.78
CA SER A 169 -13.09 -20.63 4.40
C SER A 169 -13.77 -21.69 3.54
N ARG A 170 -13.96 -21.39 2.26
CA ARG A 170 -14.37 -22.36 1.23
C ARG A 170 -13.18 -22.75 0.36
N PHE A 171 -13.00 -24.04 0.14
CA PHE A 171 -11.96 -24.57 -0.73
C PHE A 171 -12.58 -25.54 -1.74
N GLU A 172 -12.76 -25.06 -2.97
CA GLU A 172 -13.56 -25.67 -4.04
C GLU A 172 -12.79 -25.76 -5.37
N GLY A 173 -11.63 -25.12 -5.49
CA GLY A 173 -10.77 -25.15 -6.68
C GLY A 173 -9.28 -25.24 -6.38
N ASN A 174 -8.46 -25.06 -7.42
CA ASN A 174 -7.01 -25.22 -7.29
C ASN A 174 -6.34 -23.95 -6.76
N LEU A 175 -5.46 -24.11 -5.77
CA LEU A 175 -4.55 -23.08 -5.30
C LEU A 175 -3.15 -23.32 -5.87
N GLU A 176 -2.67 -22.41 -6.69
CA GLU A 176 -1.38 -22.54 -7.36
C GLU A 176 -0.32 -21.62 -6.76
N VAL A 177 0.88 -22.14 -6.51
CA VAL A 177 2.05 -21.32 -6.17
C VAL A 177 2.80 -20.97 -7.47
N ALA A 178 2.82 -19.69 -7.84
CA ALA A 178 3.60 -19.26 -9.01
C ALA A 178 5.08 -19.08 -8.65
N GLY A 179 5.97 -19.54 -9.52
CA GLY A 179 7.42 -19.42 -9.32
C GLY A 179 7.97 -20.50 -8.39
N GLN A 180 8.72 -20.09 -7.37
CA GLN A 180 9.39 -21.04 -6.48
C GLN A 180 8.35 -21.85 -5.69
N MET A 181 8.49 -23.18 -5.72
CA MET A 181 7.66 -24.10 -4.94
C MET A 181 7.80 -23.84 -3.43
N ALA A 182 6.68 -23.89 -2.71
CA ALA A 182 6.63 -23.64 -1.27
C ALA A 182 5.62 -24.56 -0.57
N ASP A 183 5.72 -24.68 0.76
CA ASP A 183 4.67 -25.23 1.59
C ASP A 183 3.57 -24.17 1.77
N VAL A 184 2.30 -24.59 1.78
CA VAL A 184 1.14 -23.71 1.93
C VAL A 184 0.36 -24.09 3.18
N ILE A 185 0.10 -23.11 4.03
CA ILE A 185 -0.73 -23.28 5.23
C ILE A 185 -1.95 -22.37 5.10
N ILE A 186 -3.13 -22.93 5.33
CA ILE A 186 -4.39 -22.20 5.42
C ILE A 186 -4.91 -22.35 6.85
N ALA A 187 -4.89 -21.25 7.60
CA ALA A 187 -5.27 -21.18 9.00
C ALA A 187 -6.53 -20.33 9.16
N ASN A 188 -7.66 -20.94 9.51
CA ASN A 188 -8.91 -20.22 9.76
C ASN A 188 -9.59 -20.75 11.03
N PRO A 189 -9.50 -20.02 12.16
CA PRO A 189 -10.16 -20.42 13.41
C PRO A 189 -11.66 -20.62 13.32
N SER A 190 -12.35 -19.98 12.38
CA SER A 190 -13.79 -20.13 12.19
C SER A 190 -14.18 -21.41 11.46
N GLY A 191 -13.21 -22.12 10.86
CA GLY A 191 -13.43 -23.38 10.15
C GLY A 191 -13.05 -23.33 8.68
N ILE A 192 -13.03 -24.51 8.05
CA ILE A 192 -12.64 -24.70 6.65
C ILE A 192 -13.54 -25.76 6.03
N ASN A 193 -14.23 -25.41 4.95
CA ASN A 193 -15.09 -26.31 4.18
C ASN A 193 -14.39 -26.65 2.86
N ILE A 194 -13.96 -27.90 2.73
CA ILE A 194 -13.26 -28.44 1.57
C ILE A 194 -14.26 -29.25 0.75
N LYS A 195 -14.57 -28.78 -0.46
CA LYS A 195 -15.49 -29.42 -1.42
C LYS A 195 -14.77 -29.77 -2.72
N GLY A 196 -13.59 -30.37 -2.60
CA GLY A 196 -12.67 -30.62 -3.71
C GLY A 196 -11.54 -29.61 -3.75
N GLY A 197 -11.07 -29.31 -4.96
CA GLY A 197 -9.89 -28.48 -5.17
C GLY A 197 -8.57 -29.23 -4.94
N GLY A 198 -7.47 -28.53 -5.13
CA GLY A 198 -6.14 -29.10 -5.07
C GLY A 198 -5.06 -28.04 -4.98
N PHE A 199 -3.82 -28.49 -4.99
CA PHE A 199 -2.67 -27.61 -4.98
C PHE A 199 -1.84 -27.84 -6.23
N ILE A 200 -1.34 -26.75 -6.82
CA ILE A 200 -0.42 -26.79 -7.95
C ILE A 200 0.89 -26.14 -7.49
N ASN A 201 2.00 -26.84 -7.68
CA ASN A 201 3.34 -26.36 -7.30
C ASN A 201 3.48 -26.04 -5.79
N ALA A 202 2.69 -26.70 -4.93
CA ALA A 202 2.91 -26.72 -3.49
C ALA A 202 3.63 -28.02 -3.10
N ASN A 203 4.63 -27.93 -2.23
CA ASN A 203 5.34 -29.10 -1.72
C ASN A 203 4.53 -29.82 -0.64
N LYS A 204 3.99 -29.07 0.33
CA LYS A 204 3.03 -29.53 1.32
C LYS A 204 1.86 -28.56 1.44
N ALA A 205 0.71 -29.10 1.80
CA ALA A 205 -0.48 -28.32 2.11
C ALA A 205 -0.99 -28.69 3.51
N ILE A 206 -1.23 -27.67 4.34
CA ILE A 206 -1.77 -27.83 5.70
C ILE A 206 -3.02 -26.97 5.85
N PHE A 207 -4.10 -27.59 6.28
CA PHE A 207 -5.30 -26.90 6.73
C PHE A 207 -5.37 -26.98 8.26
N THR A 208 -5.65 -25.86 8.92
CA THR A 208 -5.78 -25.82 10.38
C THR A 208 -6.84 -24.80 10.80
N THR A 209 -7.54 -25.08 11.89
CA THR A 209 -8.36 -24.09 12.60
C THR A 209 -7.58 -23.42 13.74
N GLY A 210 -6.29 -23.74 13.86
CA GLY A 210 -5.45 -23.12 14.88
C GLY A 210 -5.03 -21.71 14.50
N LYS A 211 -5.02 -20.81 15.49
CA LYS A 211 -4.40 -19.49 15.34
C LYS A 211 -2.87 -19.65 15.36
N PRO A 212 -2.13 -19.16 14.35
CA PRO A 212 -0.68 -19.25 14.36
C PRO A 212 -0.09 -18.41 15.51
N GLN A 213 0.93 -18.95 16.17
CA GLN A 213 1.77 -18.23 17.11
C GLN A 213 3.19 -18.23 16.56
N LEU A 214 3.74 -17.04 16.33
CA LEU A 214 5.09 -16.87 15.78
C LEU A 214 6.09 -16.53 16.89
N ASN A 215 7.32 -16.95 16.71
CA ASN A 215 8.45 -16.48 17.50
C ASN A 215 8.85 -15.06 17.07
N ALA A 216 9.69 -14.39 17.86
CA ALA A 216 10.17 -13.04 17.57
C ALA A 216 10.93 -12.93 16.24
N ASP A 217 11.55 -14.03 15.78
CA ASP A 217 12.28 -14.13 14.51
C ASP A 217 11.36 -14.37 13.29
N GLY A 218 10.05 -14.55 13.51
CA GLY A 218 9.06 -14.83 12.47
C GLY A 218 8.85 -16.32 12.16
N SER A 219 9.58 -17.24 12.83
CA SER A 219 9.32 -18.68 12.69
C SER A 219 7.99 -19.09 13.36
N ILE A 220 7.38 -20.17 12.89
CA ILE A 220 6.17 -20.72 13.51
C ILE A 220 6.55 -21.45 14.79
N LYS A 221 5.99 -21.02 15.92
CA LYS A 221 6.14 -21.68 17.22
C LYS A 221 5.12 -22.81 17.38
N GLN A 222 3.84 -22.50 17.18
CA GLN A 222 2.73 -23.44 17.33
C GLN A 222 1.46 -22.92 16.62
N PHE A 223 0.46 -23.79 16.53
CA PHE A 223 -0.91 -23.42 16.22
C PHE A 223 -1.79 -23.72 17.43
N THR A 224 -2.50 -22.72 17.95
CA THR A 224 -3.42 -22.92 19.09
C THR A 224 -4.82 -23.17 18.54
N VAL A 225 -5.35 -24.37 18.78
CA VAL A 225 -6.66 -24.82 18.27
C VAL A 225 -7.69 -24.77 19.39
N ASP A 226 -8.50 -23.71 19.39
CA ASP A 226 -9.54 -23.51 20.42
C ASP A 226 -10.96 -23.77 19.88
N GLN A 227 -11.15 -23.65 18.56
CA GLN A 227 -12.47 -23.72 17.91
C GLN A 227 -12.34 -24.04 16.40
N GLY A 228 -13.50 -24.05 15.73
CA GLY A 228 -13.61 -24.27 14.29
C GLY A 228 -13.74 -25.74 13.91
N LYS A 229 -14.25 -25.99 12.71
CA LYS A 229 -14.40 -27.33 12.14
C LYS A 229 -13.81 -27.36 10.73
N ILE A 230 -13.10 -28.44 10.42
CA ILE A 230 -12.71 -28.76 9.04
C ILE A 230 -13.68 -29.82 8.52
N THR A 231 -14.39 -29.49 7.44
CA THR A 231 -15.30 -30.43 6.77
C THR A 231 -14.73 -30.76 5.40
N VAL A 232 -14.62 -32.05 5.10
CA VAL A 232 -14.23 -32.54 3.77
C VAL A 232 -15.42 -33.28 3.18
N SER A 233 -15.86 -32.84 2.01
CA SER A 233 -16.98 -33.45 1.28
C SER A 233 -16.63 -33.63 -0.18
N ALA A 234 -17.20 -34.66 -0.81
CA ALA A 234 -17.06 -34.89 -2.24
C ALA A 234 -17.72 -33.74 -3.02
N ASN A 235 -17.16 -33.40 -4.18
CA ASN A 235 -17.86 -32.55 -5.13
C ASN A 235 -18.95 -33.41 -5.80
N PRO A 236 -20.24 -33.02 -5.74
CA PRO A 236 -21.34 -33.82 -6.29
C PRO A 236 -21.24 -34.06 -7.81
N ASN A 237 -20.33 -33.37 -8.51
CA ASN A 237 -20.12 -33.46 -9.96
C ASN A 237 -18.74 -34.03 -10.36
N SER A 238 -18.02 -34.71 -9.45
CA SER A 238 -16.75 -35.40 -9.78
C SER A 238 -16.97 -36.82 -10.29
#